data_AF-A0A9C6UBZ0-F1
#
_entry.id   AF-A0A9C6UBZ0-F1
#
_cell.length_a   1.000
_cell.length_b   1.000
_cell.length_c   1.000
_cell.angle_alpha   90.00
_cell.angle_beta   90.00
_cell.angle_gamma   90.00
#
_symmetry.space_group_name_H-M   'P 1'
#
loop_
_entity.id
_entity.type
_entity.pdbx_description
1 polymer ?
#
loop_
_entity_poly.entity_id
_entity_poly.type
_entity_poly.pdbx_seq_one_letter_code
_entity_poly.pdbx_strand_id
1 'polypeptide(L)'
;MIEGNLLEAMDTEGFSAAHCVARDMRMGRGIALKLKTKLNIDTETLKKNCQVSDIVEMKIGNDYLLNLVTKKVSRELPNWNDFKKTIKKLPETCERLKINKLIMPKIGCGLDAFKWPNVMKLLKSVFYNSNIEVYVLYNDKDEEPMYARSKDGKKKFLLKEKRKATTEIVGDSHAKGILQILRKDKDQTFYAQATGGATTSAATKNLNLYSSYLSPEDNLVVITGTNDIDLNNENQDLTSHDEARKDIVSQAKHTKVTILTIPYRYDETDANGKIDIYNNHIRNMILTEANEQGLLERIQIVDVNKVLTKEHYSELGLHLNTEGKEVFCKLITTATSESGTLSCLPTPEESTEDEEDTEIENIEKPDSDTTLALDKSKDEQEVEEDMGFGLFD
;
A
#
# COMPACT_ATOMS: atom_id res chain seq x y z
N MET A 1 -4.65 13.37 6.50
CA MET A 1 -4.05 14.61 5.96
C MET A 1 -5.19 15.55 5.62
N ILE A 2 -4.99 16.86 5.75
CA ILE A 2 -6.04 17.86 5.49
C ILE A 2 -5.44 18.99 4.65
N GLU A 3 -6.16 19.46 3.63
CA GLU A 3 -5.77 20.66 2.91
C GLU A 3 -5.91 21.87 3.85
N GLY A 4 -4.85 22.66 4.03
CA GLY A 4 -4.89 23.80 4.93
C GLY A 4 -3.53 24.45 5.19
N ASN A 5 -3.57 25.63 5.78
CA ASN A 5 -2.40 26.42 6.13
C ASN A 5 -2.05 26.24 7.61
N LEU A 6 -0.83 25.78 7.90
CA LEU A 6 -0.35 25.59 9.27
C LEU A 6 -0.41 26.88 10.11
N LEU A 7 -0.10 28.04 9.52
CA LEU A 7 -0.11 29.30 10.27
C LEU A 7 -1.52 29.68 10.70
N GLU A 8 -2.53 29.44 9.87
CA GLU A 8 -3.93 29.74 10.18
C GLU A 8 -4.47 28.74 11.20
N ALA A 9 -4.15 27.45 11.05
CA ALA A 9 -4.54 26.42 12.00
C ALA A 9 -3.98 26.66 13.41
N MET A 10 -2.80 27.29 13.53
CA MET A 10 -2.22 27.69 14.82
C MET A 10 -2.96 28.82 15.53
N ASP A 11 -3.81 29.59 14.85
CA ASP A 11 -4.64 30.61 15.50
C ASP A 11 -5.90 30.00 16.16
N THR A 12 -6.16 28.71 15.92
CA THR A 12 -7.27 27.98 16.54
C THR A 12 -6.82 27.40 17.87
N GLU A 13 -7.57 27.67 18.94
CA GLU A 13 -7.25 27.16 20.28
C GLU A 13 -7.24 25.63 20.35
N GLY A 14 -6.31 25.09 21.14
CA GLY A 14 -6.21 23.67 21.43
C GLY A 14 -5.40 22.87 20.39
N PHE A 15 -4.73 23.56 19.47
CA PHE A 15 -3.79 22.94 18.54
C PHE A 15 -2.35 23.36 18.86
N SER A 16 -1.54 22.38 19.25
CA SER A 16 -0.08 22.55 19.27
C SER A 16 0.50 22.19 17.90
N ALA A 17 1.63 22.80 17.53
CA ALA A 17 2.26 22.63 16.23
C ALA A 17 3.62 21.96 16.32
N ALA A 18 4.03 21.24 15.27
CA ALA A 18 5.40 20.72 15.12
C ALA A 18 5.99 21.04 13.74
N HIS A 19 7.30 21.30 13.69
CA HIS A 19 8.04 21.49 12.43
C HIS A 19 9.52 21.13 12.56
N CYS A 20 10.17 20.84 11.43
CA CYS A 20 11.59 20.51 11.40
C CYS A 20 12.48 21.75 11.38
N VAL A 21 13.54 21.72 12.19
CA VAL A 21 14.57 22.75 12.27
C VAL A 21 15.95 22.13 12.31
N ALA A 22 16.97 22.95 12.05
CA ALA A 22 18.35 22.58 12.33
C ALA A 22 18.78 23.11 13.71
N ARG A 23 19.80 22.49 14.29
CA ARG A 23 20.40 22.90 15.57
C ARG A 23 20.92 24.34 15.56
N ASP A 24 21.32 24.86 14.39
CA ASP A 24 21.74 26.26 14.26
C ASP A 24 20.58 27.27 14.35
N MET A 25 19.32 26.80 14.46
CA MET A 25 18.08 27.57 14.63
C MET A 25 17.90 28.75 13.66
N ARG A 26 18.55 28.72 12.48
CA ARG A 26 18.47 29.86 11.54
C ARG A 26 17.05 30.13 11.06
N MET A 27 16.25 29.07 10.88
CA MET A 27 14.86 29.12 10.42
C MET A 27 14.67 30.09 9.23
N GLY A 28 15.56 30.03 8.25
CA GLY A 28 15.67 31.07 7.23
C GLY A 28 14.83 30.87 5.96
N ARG A 29 14.07 29.77 5.85
CA ARG A 29 13.28 29.41 4.66
C ARG A 29 12.04 28.59 5.01
N GLY A 30 11.12 28.47 4.05
CA GLY A 30 9.94 27.61 4.16
C GLY A 30 9.08 27.92 5.38
N ILE A 31 8.44 26.88 5.91
CA ILE A 31 7.54 27.02 7.06
C ILE A 31 8.24 27.55 8.32
N ALA A 32 9.51 27.19 8.53
CA ALA A 32 10.28 27.64 9.68
C ALA A 32 10.47 29.16 9.70
N LEU A 33 10.71 29.79 8.53
CA LEU A 33 10.78 31.26 8.43
C LEU A 33 9.42 31.91 8.70
N LYS A 34 8.35 31.35 8.13
CA LYS A 34 6.99 31.87 8.33
C LYS A 34 6.61 31.83 9.82
N LEU A 35 6.91 30.73 10.51
CA LEU A 35 6.70 30.58 11.96
C LEU A 35 7.57 31.54 12.77
N LYS A 36 8.86 31.66 12.43
CA LYS A 36 9.78 32.60 13.08
C LYS A 36 9.24 34.03 13.03
N THR A 37 8.78 34.47 11.85
CA THR A 37 8.24 35.82 11.66
C THR A 37 6.92 36.00 12.40
N LYS A 38 5.98 35.05 12.25
CA LYS A 38 4.64 35.14 12.89
C LYS A 38 4.72 35.20 14.41
N LEU A 39 5.59 34.40 15.01
CA LEU A 39 5.69 34.25 16.47
C LEU A 39 6.84 35.08 17.09
N ASN A 40 7.54 35.88 16.27
CA ASN A 40 8.70 36.67 16.68
C ASN A 40 9.75 35.84 17.47
N ILE A 41 10.11 34.68 16.94
CA ILE A 41 10.96 33.70 17.62
C ILE A 41 12.39 34.22 17.81
N ASP A 42 12.84 34.27 19.08
CA ASP A 42 14.24 34.48 19.43
C ASP A 42 15.07 33.20 19.21
N THR A 43 15.64 33.11 18.01
CA THR A 43 16.44 31.95 17.59
C THR A 43 17.74 31.79 18.36
N GLU A 44 18.32 32.86 18.93
CA GLU A 44 19.57 32.75 19.69
C GLU A 44 19.33 32.10 21.07
N THR A 45 18.18 32.37 21.69
CA THR A 45 17.79 31.69 22.93
C THR A 45 17.52 30.20 22.71
N LEU A 46 16.76 29.85 21.67
CA LEU A 46 16.47 28.44 21.36
C LEU A 46 17.72 27.62 21.04
N LYS A 47 18.73 28.25 20.45
CA LYS A 47 19.97 27.60 20.03
C LYS A 47 20.86 27.15 21.19
N LYS A 48 20.81 27.85 22.34
CA LYS A 48 21.75 27.65 23.46
C LYS A 48 21.71 26.23 24.06
N ASN A 49 20.58 25.54 23.97
CA ASN A 49 20.36 24.25 24.66
C ASN A 49 19.71 23.18 23.77
N CYS A 50 20.15 23.03 22.51
CA CYS A 50 19.61 22.00 21.63
C CYS A 50 20.69 21.15 20.95
N GLN A 51 20.47 19.83 20.91
CA GLN A 51 21.25 18.89 20.13
C GLN A 51 20.41 18.32 18.98
N VAL A 52 21.10 17.69 18.03
CA VAL A 52 20.42 16.91 17.00
C VAL A 52 19.65 15.79 17.68
N SER A 53 18.44 15.53 17.18
CA SER A 53 17.45 14.62 17.74
C SER A 53 16.71 15.09 18.98
N ASP A 54 16.84 16.37 19.37
CA ASP A 54 15.99 16.97 20.41
C ASP A 54 14.71 17.58 19.85
N ILE A 55 13.76 17.82 20.75
CA ILE A 55 12.56 18.62 20.49
C ILE A 55 12.68 19.86 21.38
N VAL A 56 12.77 21.04 20.76
CA VAL A 56 12.79 22.31 21.50
C VAL A 56 11.38 22.86 21.59
N GLU A 57 10.87 22.89 22.80
CA GLU A 57 9.50 23.31 23.12
C GLU A 57 9.42 24.82 23.28
N MET A 58 8.39 25.42 22.68
CA MET A 58 8.06 26.83 22.86
C MET A 58 6.59 26.94 23.20
N LYS A 59 6.26 27.56 24.33
CA LYS A 59 4.88 27.80 24.72
C LYS A 59 4.30 28.99 23.94
N ILE A 60 3.09 28.84 23.41
CA ILE A 60 2.35 29.86 22.65
C ILE A 60 0.93 29.90 23.22
N GLY A 61 0.64 30.87 24.09
CA GLY A 61 -0.61 30.89 24.84
C GLY A 61 -0.75 29.64 25.71
N ASN A 62 -1.79 28.84 25.46
CA ASN A 62 -2.04 27.56 26.14
C ASN A 62 -1.45 26.35 25.39
N ASP A 63 -0.98 26.55 24.17
CA ASP A 63 -0.47 25.52 23.27
C ASP A 63 1.05 25.60 23.13
N TYR A 64 1.63 24.74 22.28
CA TYR A 64 3.07 24.64 22.07
C TYR A 64 3.45 24.60 20.59
N LEU A 65 4.62 25.16 20.27
CA LEU A 65 5.37 24.87 19.06
C LEU A 65 6.55 23.96 19.40
N LEU A 66 6.56 22.77 18.80
CA LEU A 66 7.60 21.76 18.93
C LEU A 66 8.58 21.89 17.75
N ASN A 67 9.78 22.39 18.03
CA ASN A 67 10.85 22.53 17.06
C ASN A 67 11.68 21.24 17.01
N LEU A 68 11.44 20.41 16.00
CA LEU A 68 12.07 19.10 15.84
C LEU A 68 13.47 19.28 15.26
N VAL A 69 14.52 19.10 16.07
CA VAL A 69 15.90 19.30 15.64
C VAL A 69 16.39 18.06 14.90
N THR A 70 16.29 18.07 13.57
CA THR A 70 16.55 16.88 12.73
C THR A 70 17.91 16.88 12.05
N LYS A 71 18.62 18.00 12.11
CA LYS A 71 19.94 18.17 11.47
C LYS A 71 20.82 19.19 12.18
N LYS A 72 22.12 19.10 11.94
CA LYS A 72 23.13 19.96 12.59
C LYS A 72 23.12 21.39 12.05
N VAL A 73 23.04 21.56 10.74
CA VAL A 73 23.15 22.86 10.05
C VAL A 73 22.02 23.03 9.05
N SER A 74 21.43 24.23 8.99
CA SER A 74 20.26 24.52 8.13
C SER A 74 20.47 24.23 6.64
N ARG A 75 21.72 24.24 6.16
CA ARG A 75 22.07 24.04 4.75
C ARG A 75 22.30 22.58 4.37
N GLU A 76 22.36 21.69 5.34
CA GLU A 76 22.54 20.25 5.12
C GLU A 76 21.18 19.56 4.99
N LEU A 77 21.19 18.35 4.44
CA LEU A 77 20.04 17.45 4.49
C LEU A 77 20.07 16.68 5.82
N PRO A 78 18.92 16.46 6.47
CA PRO A 78 18.84 15.56 7.61
C PRO A 78 19.13 14.12 7.16
N ASN A 79 19.72 13.31 8.05
CA ASN A 79 19.81 11.88 7.83
C ASN A 79 18.60 11.17 8.48
N TRP A 80 18.23 10.01 7.94
CA TRP A 80 17.04 9.28 8.35
C TRP A 80 17.09 8.81 9.81
N ASN A 81 18.27 8.48 10.33
CA ASN A 81 18.42 7.97 11.69
C ASN A 81 18.15 9.06 12.74
N ASP A 82 18.73 10.25 12.55
CA ASP A 82 18.51 11.37 13.47
C ASP A 82 17.08 11.88 13.39
N PHE A 83 16.52 11.97 12.17
CA PHE A 83 15.10 12.27 11.98
C PHE A 83 14.22 11.27 12.74
N LYS A 84 14.45 9.97 12.55
CA LYS A 84 13.68 8.90 13.20
C LYS A 84 13.78 8.97 14.73
N LYS A 85 14.96 9.25 15.28
CA LYS A 85 15.16 9.47 16.72
C LYS A 85 14.35 10.66 17.22
N THR A 86 14.32 11.78 16.47
CA THR A 86 13.51 12.95 16.85
C THR A 86 12.02 12.61 16.87
N ILE A 87 11.50 12.02 15.80
CA ILE A 87 10.06 11.72 15.68
C ILE A 87 9.61 10.75 16.78
N LYS A 88 10.42 9.74 17.13
CA LYS A 88 10.10 8.79 18.20
C LYS A 88 9.89 9.43 19.58
N LYS A 89 10.42 10.63 19.84
CA LYS A 89 10.23 11.37 21.10
C LYS A 89 8.91 12.13 21.16
N LEU A 90 8.20 12.28 20.04
CA LEU A 90 7.00 13.11 19.96
C LEU A 90 5.86 12.65 20.89
N PRO A 91 5.48 11.35 20.95
CA PRO A 91 4.36 10.92 21.80
C PRO A 91 4.59 11.25 23.27
N GLU A 92 5.74 10.86 23.81
CA GLU A 92 6.13 11.14 25.20
C GLU A 92 6.20 12.66 25.48
N THR A 93 6.68 13.44 24.51
CA THR A 93 6.70 14.92 24.60
C THR A 93 5.29 15.48 24.68
N CYS A 94 4.40 15.03 23.81
CA CYS A 94 3.00 15.46 23.79
C CYS A 94 2.28 15.06 25.07
N GLU A 95 2.46 13.84 25.56
CA GLU A 95 1.87 13.36 26.83
C GLU A 95 2.33 14.20 28.02
N ARG A 96 3.65 14.43 28.15
CA ARG A 96 4.21 15.27 29.21
C ARG A 96 3.66 16.71 29.18
N LEU A 97 3.44 17.25 27.98
CA LEU A 97 2.91 18.61 27.80
C LEU A 97 1.37 18.67 27.78
N LYS A 98 0.69 17.52 27.93
CA LYS A 98 -0.78 17.40 27.82
C LYS A 98 -1.33 17.90 26.48
N ILE A 99 -0.58 17.67 25.40
CA ILE A 99 -0.98 17.97 24.03
C ILE A 99 -1.82 16.80 23.50
N ASN A 100 -3.10 17.06 23.25
CA ASN A 100 -4.02 16.06 22.69
C ASN A 100 -4.17 16.19 21.17
N LYS A 101 -3.91 17.37 20.59
CA LYS A 101 -3.99 17.64 19.15
C LYS A 101 -2.71 18.29 18.65
N LEU A 102 -2.08 17.66 17.68
CA LEU A 102 -0.82 18.10 17.08
C LEU A 102 -0.98 18.34 15.58
N ILE A 103 -0.83 19.59 15.15
CA ILE A 103 -0.78 19.96 13.72
C ILE A 103 0.66 20.04 13.23
N MET A 104 0.92 19.59 12.01
CA MET A 104 2.25 19.67 11.41
C MET A 104 2.16 19.74 9.89
N PRO A 105 3.15 20.33 9.19
CA PRO A 105 3.25 20.18 7.74
C PRO A 105 3.71 18.76 7.39
N LYS A 106 3.97 18.48 6.10
CA LYS A 106 4.72 17.29 5.67
C LYS A 106 6.18 17.38 6.19
N ILE A 107 6.40 17.11 7.48
CA ILE A 107 7.68 17.31 8.16
C ILE A 107 8.79 16.46 7.54
N GLY A 108 10.00 17.00 7.45
CA GLY A 108 11.13 16.33 6.79
C GLY A 108 11.00 16.20 5.27
N CYS A 109 9.90 16.69 4.67
CA CYS A 109 9.71 16.73 3.22
C CYS A 109 10.00 18.13 2.66
N GLY A 110 10.09 18.24 1.33
CA GLY A 110 10.48 19.48 0.66
C GLY A 110 11.99 19.71 0.72
N LEU A 111 12.43 20.77 1.40
CA LEU A 111 13.86 21.14 1.49
C LEU A 111 14.75 20.09 2.17
N ASP A 112 14.15 19.24 3.01
CA ASP A 112 14.82 18.14 3.72
C ASP A 112 14.79 16.81 2.93
N ALA A 113 14.09 16.77 1.79
CA ALA A 113 14.14 15.72 0.77
C ALA A 113 13.74 14.29 1.19
N PHE A 114 13.12 14.07 2.37
CA PHE A 114 12.52 12.76 2.64
C PHE A 114 11.26 12.54 1.80
N LYS A 115 11.04 11.29 1.39
CA LYS A 115 9.81 10.86 0.73
C LYS A 115 8.70 10.78 1.78
N TRP A 116 7.60 11.49 1.52
CA TRP A 116 6.49 11.59 2.45
C TRP A 116 5.93 10.24 2.93
N PRO A 117 5.76 9.19 2.09
CA PRO A 117 5.21 7.93 2.58
C PRO A 117 6.10 7.23 3.61
N ASN A 118 7.44 7.38 3.53
CA ASN A 118 8.35 6.88 4.57
C ASN A 118 8.14 7.62 5.90
N VAL A 119 8.02 8.94 5.85
CA VAL A 119 7.75 9.78 7.03
C VAL A 119 6.39 9.44 7.63
N MET A 120 5.37 9.27 6.78
CA MET A 120 4.02 8.88 7.18
C MET A 120 4.02 7.51 7.88
N LYS A 121 4.69 6.50 7.31
CA LYS A 121 4.83 5.18 7.92
C LYS A 121 5.50 5.27 9.30
N LEU A 122 6.51 6.13 9.44
CA LEU A 122 7.15 6.38 10.73
C LEU A 122 6.20 7.06 11.73
N LEU A 123 5.55 8.16 11.35
CA LEU A 123 4.59 8.88 12.21
C LEU A 123 3.49 7.93 12.69
N LYS A 124 2.88 7.17 11.77
CA LYS A 124 1.87 6.16 12.12
C LYS A 124 2.39 5.13 13.13
N SER A 125 3.59 4.60 12.92
CA SER A 125 4.19 3.64 13.85
C SER A 125 4.48 4.23 15.24
N VAL A 126 4.82 5.51 15.30
CA VAL A 126 5.20 6.20 16.54
C VAL A 126 3.97 6.57 17.36
N PHE A 127 2.88 6.98 16.71
CA PHE A 127 1.64 7.40 17.38
C PHE A 127 0.59 6.27 17.50
N TYR A 128 0.88 5.04 17.05
CA TYR A 128 -0.08 3.93 16.96
C TYR A 128 -0.87 3.65 18.25
N ASN A 129 -0.21 3.72 19.41
CA ASN A 129 -0.82 3.48 20.73
C ASN A 129 -1.01 4.77 21.54
N SER A 130 -1.01 5.92 20.89
CA SER A 130 -1.18 7.21 21.58
C SER A 130 -2.59 7.75 21.39
N ASN A 131 -3.10 8.48 22.37
CA ASN A 131 -4.37 9.20 22.28
C ASN A 131 -4.23 10.59 21.63
N ILE A 132 -3.14 10.82 20.89
CA ILE A 132 -2.81 12.12 20.31
C ILE A 132 -3.33 12.16 18.88
N GLU A 133 -4.21 13.12 18.60
CA GLU A 133 -4.70 13.37 17.25
C GLU A 133 -3.65 14.15 16.45
N VAL A 134 -3.09 13.52 15.41
CA VAL A 134 -2.08 14.13 14.55
C VAL A 134 -2.68 14.55 13.22
N TYR A 135 -2.60 15.85 12.94
CA TYR A 135 -3.13 16.48 11.74
C TYR A 135 -1.98 16.95 10.85
N VAL A 136 -1.77 16.26 9.73
CA VAL A 136 -0.82 16.72 8.72
C VAL A 136 -1.54 17.65 7.74
N LEU A 137 -1.13 18.91 7.73
CA LEU A 137 -1.64 19.96 6.86
C LEU A 137 -0.79 20.05 5.58
N TYR A 138 -1.44 20.15 4.44
CA TYR A 138 -0.77 20.39 3.15
C TYR A 138 -1.45 21.53 2.39
N ASN A 139 -0.64 22.28 1.65
CA ASN A 139 -1.11 23.30 0.73
C ASN A 139 -0.21 23.24 -0.52
N ASP A 140 -0.78 22.84 -1.65
CA ASP A 140 -0.02 22.66 -2.90
C ASP A 140 0.59 23.97 -3.41
N LYS A 141 0.05 25.12 -2.98
CA LYS A 141 0.58 26.46 -3.31
C LYS A 141 1.82 26.84 -2.50
N ASP A 142 2.10 26.15 -1.39
CA ASP A 142 3.19 26.46 -0.45
C ASP A 142 4.41 25.52 -0.60
N GLU A 143 4.38 24.55 -1.52
CA GLU A 143 5.54 23.70 -1.80
C GLU A 143 6.67 24.51 -2.44
N GLU A 144 7.61 25.00 -1.63
CA GLU A 144 8.88 25.54 -2.14
C GLU A 144 9.60 24.44 -2.94
N PRO A 145 10.03 24.72 -4.19
CA PRO A 145 10.81 23.78 -4.98
C PRO A 145 12.07 23.35 -4.21
N MET A 146 12.47 22.07 -4.35
CA MET A 146 13.78 21.63 -3.87
C MET A 146 14.88 22.41 -4.62
N TYR A 147 15.54 23.34 -3.92
CA TYR A 147 16.70 24.04 -4.46
C TYR A 147 17.98 23.44 -3.87
N ALA A 148 18.80 22.80 -4.69
CA ALA A 148 20.20 22.55 -4.35
C ALA A 148 21.06 23.72 -4.85
N ARG A 149 21.85 24.34 -3.98
CA ARG A 149 22.92 25.25 -4.42
C ARG A 149 24.09 24.40 -4.93
N SER A 150 24.59 24.63 -6.15
CA SER A 150 25.88 24.07 -6.55
C SER A 150 27.01 24.73 -5.75
N LYS A 151 28.19 24.09 -5.72
CA LYS A 151 29.40 24.63 -5.07
C LYS A 151 29.84 26.00 -5.63
N ASP A 152 29.29 26.41 -6.78
CA ASP A 152 29.70 27.59 -7.55
C ASP A 152 28.71 28.77 -7.40
N GLY A 153 27.77 28.68 -6.45
CA GLY A 153 26.83 29.76 -6.13
C GLY A 153 25.73 30.02 -7.17
N LYS A 154 25.73 29.30 -8.31
CA LYS A 154 24.66 29.38 -9.31
C LYS A 154 23.43 28.62 -8.82
N LYS A 155 22.25 29.26 -8.92
CA LYS A 155 20.95 28.60 -8.72
C LYS A 155 20.76 27.57 -9.84
N LYS A 156 21.02 26.29 -9.56
CA LYS A 156 20.57 25.21 -10.45
C LYS A 156 19.12 24.93 -10.08
N PHE A 157 18.18 25.31 -10.93
CA PHE A 157 16.81 24.79 -10.83
C PHE A 157 16.94 23.27 -10.99
N LEU A 158 16.75 22.52 -9.90
CA LEU A 158 16.33 21.14 -10.06
C LEU A 158 14.92 21.29 -10.64
N LEU A 159 14.78 21.05 -11.96
CA LEU A 159 13.47 20.82 -12.54
C LEU A 159 12.75 19.87 -11.59
N LYS A 160 11.57 20.25 -11.11
CA LYS A 160 10.73 19.39 -10.27
C LYS A 160 10.56 18.13 -11.11
N GLU A 161 11.30 17.04 -10.79
CA GLU A 161 11.11 15.77 -11.48
C GLU A 161 9.60 15.53 -11.45
N LYS A 162 9.00 15.25 -12.61
CA LYS A 162 7.56 14.99 -12.69
C LYS A 162 7.26 13.96 -11.61
N ARG A 163 6.36 14.32 -10.68
CA ARG A 163 6.04 13.49 -9.52
C ARG A 163 5.64 12.10 -10.06
N LYS A 164 6.41 11.08 -9.72
CA LYS A 164 6.08 9.69 -10.06
C LYS A 164 4.81 9.29 -9.34
N ALA A 165 3.89 8.63 -10.04
CA ALA A 165 2.71 8.06 -9.43
C ALA A 165 3.12 7.09 -8.32
N THR A 166 2.47 7.21 -7.16
CA THR A 166 2.71 6.31 -6.04
C THR A 166 1.73 5.16 -6.08
N THR A 167 2.22 3.94 -5.86
CA THR A 167 1.41 2.72 -5.81
C THR A 167 1.61 2.06 -4.46
N GLU A 168 0.58 2.08 -3.61
CA GLU A 168 0.56 1.34 -2.34
C GLU A 168 -0.08 -0.03 -2.59
N ILE A 169 0.61 -1.10 -2.21
CA ILE A 169 0.14 -2.48 -2.36
C ILE A 169 -0.19 -3.02 -0.97
N VAL A 170 -1.41 -3.52 -0.81
CA VAL A 170 -1.88 -4.17 0.41
C VAL A 170 -2.30 -5.59 0.04
N GLY A 171 -1.78 -6.60 0.73
CA GLY A 171 -2.10 -7.97 0.41
C GLY A 171 -1.65 -8.98 1.44
N ASP A 172 -1.83 -10.25 1.09
CA ASP A 172 -1.45 -11.41 1.89
C ASP A 172 0.04 -11.78 1.71
N SER A 173 0.38 -13.07 1.87
CA SER A 173 1.71 -13.59 1.59
C SER A 173 2.20 -13.39 0.14
N HIS A 174 1.32 -13.27 -0.85
CA HIS A 174 1.69 -13.02 -2.24
C HIS A 174 2.29 -11.63 -2.44
N ALA A 175 1.94 -10.67 -1.56
CA ALA A 175 2.59 -9.36 -1.52
C ALA A 175 4.01 -9.39 -0.91
N LYS A 176 4.47 -10.53 -0.36
CA LYS A 176 5.82 -10.64 0.21
C LYS A 176 6.87 -10.75 -0.89
N GLY A 177 7.88 -9.88 -0.81
CA GLY A 177 9.05 -9.93 -1.69
C GLY A 177 8.89 -9.23 -3.05
N ILE A 178 7.65 -8.97 -3.51
CA ILE A 178 7.41 -8.29 -4.80
C ILE A 178 7.96 -6.86 -4.83
N LEU A 179 8.04 -6.20 -3.66
CA LEU A 179 8.56 -4.83 -3.56
C LEU A 179 10.02 -4.72 -4.03
N GLN A 180 10.83 -5.77 -3.88
CA GLN A 180 12.22 -5.77 -4.36
C GLN A 180 12.29 -5.75 -5.90
N ILE A 181 11.33 -6.40 -6.55
CA ILE A 181 11.22 -6.46 -8.01
C ILE A 181 10.68 -5.11 -8.52
N LEU A 182 9.56 -4.64 -7.95
CA LEU A 182 8.90 -3.39 -8.35
C LEU A 182 9.77 -2.14 -8.15
N ARG A 183 10.70 -2.14 -7.19
CA ARG A 183 11.65 -1.02 -7.00
C ARG A 183 12.59 -0.77 -8.18
N LYS A 184 12.71 -1.72 -9.11
CA LYS A 184 13.49 -1.55 -10.35
C LYS A 184 12.78 -0.63 -11.35
N ASP A 185 11.46 -0.47 -11.22
CA ASP A 185 10.65 0.42 -12.04
C ASP A 185 11.08 1.89 -11.82
N LYS A 186 11.23 2.63 -12.91
CA LYS A 186 11.72 4.01 -12.89
C LYS A 186 10.60 5.04 -13.00
N ASP A 187 9.37 4.64 -13.32
CA ASP A 187 8.28 5.55 -13.65
C ASP A 187 7.30 5.73 -12.48
N GLN A 188 7.22 4.72 -11.61
CA GLN A 188 6.35 4.72 -10.43
C GLN A 188 7.14 4.60 -9.12
N THR A 189 6.48 4.90 -8.00
CA THR A 189 7.02 4.67 -6.64
C THR A 189 6.15 3.66 -5.92
N PHE A 190 6.72 2.51 -5.55
CA PHE A 190 5.97 1.44 -4.90
C PHE A 190 6.17 1.37 -3.39
N TYR A 191 5.10 1.07 -2.67
CA TYR A 191 5.07 0.64 -1.28
C TYR A 191 4.28 -0.66 -1.19
N ALA A 192 4.63 -1.54 -0.26
CA ALA A 192 3.91 -2.79 -0.07
C ALA A 192 3.82 -3.15 1.41
N GLN A 193 2.67 -3.66 1.80
CA GLN A 193 2.39 -4.22 3.12
C GLN A 193 1.78 -5.60 2.93
N ALA A 194 2.40 -6.59 3.55
CA ALA A 194 1.97 -7.98 3.47
C ALA A 194 1.57 -8.46 4.87
N THR A 195 0.32 -8.86 5.03
CA THR A 195 -0.18 -9.46 6.27
C THR A 195 -0.30 -10.96 6.05
N GLY A 196 0.65 -11.74 6.57
CA GLY A 196 0.63 -13.19 6.38
C GLY A 196 -0.54 -13.84 7.14
N GLY A 197 -1.27 -14.76 6.48
CA GLY A 197 -2.36 -15.51 7.11
C GLY A 197 -3.64 -14.72 7.37
N ALA A 198 -3.71 -13.44 6.96
CA ALA A 198 -4.91 -12.64 7.11
C ALA A 198 -5.91 -12.89 5.99
N THR A 199 -7.20 -12.82 6.31
CA THR A 199 -8.28 -12.68 5.34
C THR A 199 -8.24 -11.28 4.70
N THR A 200 -8.86 -11.12 3.54
CA THR A 200 -9.08 -9.83 2.87
C THR A 200 -9.75 -8.86 3.83
N SER A 201 -10.77 -9.27 4.60
CA SER A 201 -11.39 -8.40 5.62
C SER A 201 -10.41 -7.92 6.69
N ALA A 202 -9.48 -8.77 7.14
CA ALA A 202 -8.44 -8.37 8.09
C ALA A 202 -7.37 -7.46 7.43
N ALA A 203 -7.07 -7.67 6.16
CA ALA A 203 -6.15 -6.82 5.39
C ALA A 203 -6.77 -5.44 5.06
N THR A 204 -8.08 -5.38 4.80
CA THR A 204 -8.81 -4.15 4.43
C THR A 204 -9.29 -3.33 5.61
N LYS A 205 -9.38 -3.91 6.83
CA LYS A 205 -9.77 -3.16 8.03
C LYS A 205 -8.93 -1.89 8.28
N ASN A 206 -7.68 -1.89 7.83
CA ASN A 206 -6.78 -0.74 7.92
C ASN A 206 -6.52 -0.09 6.55
N LEU A 207 -7.36 -0.31 5.55
CA LEU A 207 -7.09 0.16 4.19
C LEU A 207 -6.96 1.69 4.12
N ASN A 208 -7.79 2.41 4.87
CA ASN A 208 -7.70 3.87 5.02
C ASN A 208 -6.35 4.31 5.64
N LEU A 209 -5.75 3.49 6.51
CA LEU A 209 -4.41 3.73 7.02
C LEU A 209 -3.37 3.65 5.90
N TYR A 210 -3.56 2.82 4.88
CA TYR A 210 -2.60 2.66 3.79
C TYR A 210 -2.87 3.61 2.62
N SER A 211 -4.11 4.03 2.40
CA SER A 211 -4.52 4.79 1.21
C SER A 211 -4.70 6.30 1.45
N SER A 212 -4.91 6.76 2.69
CA SER A 212 -5.32 8.15 3.01
C SER A 212 -4.37 9.26 2.54
N TYR A 213 -3.15 8.91 2.14
CA TYR A 213 -2.16 9.86 1.64
C TYR A 213 -2.06 9.88 0.11
N LEU A 214 -2.72 8.94 -0.57
CA LEU A 214 -2.73 8.81 -2.01
C LEU A 214 -3.60 9.91 -2.62
N SER A 215 -3.13 10.50 -3.71
CA SER A 215 -3.87 11.47 -4.51
C SER A 215 -4.71 10.77 -5.59
N PRO A 216 -5.57 11.52 -6.31
CA PRO A 216 -6.37 10.95 -7.40
C PRO A 216 -5.57 10.34 -8.56
N GLU A 217 -4.27 10.62 -8.64
CA GLU A 217 -3.33 10.09 -9.65
C GLU A 217 -2.45 8.96 -9.13
N ASP A 218 -2.50 8.69 -7.83
CA ASP A 218 -1.84 7.55 -7.22
C ASP A 218 -2.76 6.32 -7.26
N ASN A 219 -2.16 5.17 -6.97
CA ASN A 219 -2.81 3.86 -7.07
C ASN A 219 -2.78 3.14 -5.72
N LEU A 220 -3.88 2.49 -5.38
CA LEU A 220 -4.00 1.49 -4.35
C LEU A 220 -4.21 0.13 -5.01
N VAL A 221 -3.33 -0.82 -4.72
CA VAL A 221 -3.43 -2.19 -5.20
C VAL A 221 -3.82 -3.08 -4.03
N VAL A 222 -4.91 -3.83 -4.19
CA VAL A 222 -5.38 -4.81 -3.21
C VAL A 222 -5.19 -6.20 -3.79
N ILE A 223 -4.45 -7.06 -3.10
CA ILE A 223 -4.27 -8.47 -3.47
C ILE A 223 -5.12 -9.31 -2.52
N THR A 224 -6.12 -9.99 -3.08
CA THR A 224 -6.99 -10.91 -2.32
C THR A 224 -6.29 -12.26 -2.14
N GLY A 225 -6.43 -12.87 -0.96
CA GLY A 225 -5.79 -14.15 -0.63
C GLY A 225 -6.77 -15.31 -0.55
N THR A 226 -6.24 -16.54 -0.58
CA THR A 226 -7.05 -17.78 -0.51
C THR A 226 -7.68 -18.02 0.86
N ASN A 227 -7.19 -17.37 1.93
CA ASN A 227 -7.76 -17.47 3.27
C ASN A 227 -9.19 -16.91 3.37
N ASP A 228 -9.66 -16.20 2.34
CA ASP A 228 -11.05 -15.75 2.21
C ASP A 228 -11.99 -16.83 1.67
N ILE A 229 -11.46 -17.99 1.28
CA ILE A 229 -12.23 -19.10 0.73
C ILE A 229 -12.23 -20.24 1.76
N ASP A 230 -13.41 -20.62 2.23
CA ASP A 230 -13.57 -21.89 2.95
C ASP A 230 -13.55 -23.05 1.94
N LEU A 231 -12.36 -23.60 1.74
CA LEU A 231 -12.16 -24.72 0.81
C LEU A 231 -12.83 -26.01 1.27
N ASN A 232 -13.24 -26.10 2.54
CA ASN A 232 -13.85 -27.31 3.11
C ASN A 232 -15.39 -27.27 3.10
N ASN A 233 -16.00 -26.15 2.73
CA ASN A 233 -17.44 -25.99 2.68
C ASN A 233 -17.93 -25.86 1.24
N GLU A 234 -19.01 -26.57 0.89
CA GLU A 234 -19.65 -26.49 -0.43
C GLU A 234 -20.58 -25.27 -0.56
N ASN A 235 -21.13 -24.80 0.57
CA ASN A 235 -21.96 -23.59 0.65
C ASN A 235 -21.14 -22.44 1.21
N GLN A 236 -20.42 -21.74 0.33
CA GLN A 236 -19.60 -20.61 0.71
C GLN A 236 -20.49 -19.45 1.20
N ASP A 237 -20.43 -19.10 2.49
CA ASP A 237 -21.10 -17.92 3.03
C ASP A 237 -20.33 -16.65 2.65
N LEU A 238 -20.71 -16.09 1.51
CA LEU A 238 -20.06 -14.91 0.93
C LEU A 238 -20.50 -13.58 1.56
N THR A 239 -21.45 -13.61 2.50
CA THR A 239 -21.99 -12.39 3.16
C THR A 239 -20.99 -11.72 4.10
N SER A 240 -20.00 -12.47 4.58
CA SER A 240 -18.93 -11.97 5.46
C SER A 240 -17.93 -11.01 4.78
N HIS A 241 -17.99 -10.86 3.46
CA HIS A 241 -17.10 -9.98 2.67
C HIS A 241 -17.69 -8.59 2.39
N ASP A 242 -18.90 -8.30 2.89
CA ASP A 242 -19.59 -7.01 2.72
C ASP A 242 -18.79 -5.82 3.27
N GLU A 243 -18.08 -6.01 4.38
CA GLU A 243 -17.23 -4.96 4.97
C GLU A 243 -16.00 -4.68 4.11
N ALA A 244 -15.30 -5.73 3.67
CA ALA A 244 -14.14 -5.61 2.80
C ALA A 244 -14.49 -4.91 1.47
N ARG A 245 -15.64 -5.24 0.88
CA ARG A 245 -16.16 -4.58 -0.32
C ARG A 245 -16.32 -3.08 -0.11
N LYS A 246 -17.04 -2.67 0.94
CA LYS A 246 -17.29 -1.25 1.28
C LYS A 246 -15.98 -0.50 1.53
N ASP A 247 -15.06 -1.12 2.26
CA ASP A 247 -13.74 -0.56 2.55
C ASP A 247 -12.96 -0.29 1.26
N ILE A 248 -12.93 -1.25 0.33
CA ILE A 248 -12.23 -1.12 -0.96
C ILE A 248 -12.89 -0.03 -1.82
N VAL A 249 -14.20 -0.10 -2.05
CA VAL A 249 -14.91 0.84 -2.93
C VAL A 249 -14.82 2.27 -2.40
N SER A 250 -14.86 2.47 -1.08
CA SER A 250 -14.73 3.81 -0.50
C SER A 250 -13.38 4.46 -0.78
N GLN A 251 -12.29 3.70 -1.01
CA GLN A 251 -10.98 4.26 -1.36
C GLN A 251 -10.96 4.86 -2.77
N ALA A 252 -11.80 4.34 -3.68
CA ALA A 252 -11.90 4.87 -5.04
C ALA A 252 -12.43 6.31 -5.08
N LYS A 253 -12.91 6.86 -3.96
CA LYS A 253 -13.31 8.27 -3.85
C LYS A 253 -12.13 9.24 -3.93
N HIS A 254 -10.92 8.82 -3.58
CA HIS A 254 -9.74 9.70 -3.53
C HIS A 254 -8.49 9.17 -4.23
N THR A 255 -8.47 7.91 -4.67
CA THR A 255 -7.33 7.30 -5.39
C THR A 255 -7.84 6.31 -6.45
N LYS A 256 -6.97 5.84 -7.35
CA LYS A 256 -7.29 4.75 -8.29
C LYS A 256 -7.11 3.42 -7.55
N VAL A 257 -8.01 2.47 -7.73
CA VAL A 257 -7.99 1.18 -7.03
C VAL A 257 -7.88 0.05 -8.04
N THR A 258 -6.88 -0.81 -7.87
CA THR A 258 -6.68 -2.03 -8.64
C THR A 258 -6.79 -3.23 -7.72
N ILE A 259 -7.68 -4.17 -8.02
CA ILE A 259 -7.81 -5.43 -7.29
C ILE A 259 -7.19 -6.55 -8.12
N LEU A 260 -6.25 -7.30 -7.54
CA LEU A 260 -5.75 -8.53 -8.12
C LEU A 260 -6.54 -9.70 -7.51
N THR A 261 -7.14 -10.49 -8.38
CA THR A 261 -7.86 -11.72 -8.03
C THR A 261 -6.96 -12.77 -7.39
N ILE A 262 -7.58 -13.74 -6.72
CA ILE A 262 -6.89 -14.85 -6.06
C ILE A 262 -6.23 -15.73 -7.13
N PRO A 263 -4.90 -15.97 -7.05
CA PRO A 263 -4.21 -16.88 -7.95
C PRO A 263 -4.64 -18.34 -7.72
N TYR A 264 -4.63 -19.15 -8.77
CA TYR A 264 -4.86 -20.60 -8.67
C TYR A 264 -3.87 -21.29 -7.73
N ARG A 265 -4.33 -22.41 -7.17
CA ARG A 265 -3.55 -23.34 -6.37
C ARG A 265 -3.22 -24.56 -7.21
N TYR A 266 -1.93 -24.85 -7.34
CA TYR A 266 -1.44 -26.07 -7.99
C TYR A 266 -1.00 -27.13 -7.00
N ASP A 267 -0.98 -26.79 -5.71
CA ASP A 267 -0.88 -27.75 -4.60
C ASP A 267 -2.21 -28.46 -4.33
N GLU A 268 -3.33 -27.80 -4.64
CA GLU A 268 -4.69 -28.30 -4.44
C GLU A 268 -5.58 -27.85 -5.62
N THR A 269 -5.47 -28.54 -6.77
CA THR A 269 -6.13 -28.10 -8.00
C THR A 269 -7.65 -28.10 -7.94
N ASP A 270 -8.23 -28.94 -7.09
CA ASP A 270 -9.68 -29.04 -6.89
C ASP A 270 -10.26 -27.76 -6.26
N ALA A 271 -9.42 -26.95 -5.61
CA ALA A 271 -9.78 -25.64 -5.08
C ALA A 271 -10.04 -24.59 -6.18
N ASN A 272 -9.52 -24.77 -7.40
CA ASN A 272 -9.54 -23.73 -8.43
C ASN A 272 -10.95 -23.37 -8.92
N GLY A 273 -11.88 -24.33 -8.94
CA GLY A 273 -13.28 -24.05 -9.25
C GLY A 273 -13.93 -23.14 -8.20
N LYS A 274 -13.60 -23.31 -6.92
CA LYS A 274 -14.05 -22.42 -5.83
C LYS A 274 -13.40 -21.04 -5.94
N ILE A 275 -12.13 -20.98 -6.33
CA ILE A 275 -11.41 -19.72 -6.59
C ILE A 275 -12.09 -18.93 -7.71
N ASP A 276 -12.50 -19.58 -8.80
CA ASP A 276 -13.22 -18.92 -9.90
C ASP A 276 -14.56 -18.35 -9.46
N ILE A 277 -15.34 -19.14 -8.71
CA ILE A 277 -16.63 -18.69 -8.15
C ILE A 277 -16.43 -17.46 -7.26
N TYR A 278 -15.46 -17.51 -6.35
CA TYR A 278 -15.16 -16.41 -5.45
C TYR A 278 -14.67 -15.16 -6.19
N ASN A 279 -13.73 -15.31 -7.13
CA ASN A 279 -13.20 -14.20 -7.92
C ASN A 279 -14.31 -13.50 -8.74
N ASN A 280 -15.22 -14.27 -9.32
CA ASN A 280 -16.38 -13.74 -10.04
C ASN A 280 -17.37 -13.03 -9.11
N HIS A 281 -17.61 -13.60 -7.92
CA HIS A 281 -18.49 -13.01 -6.93
C HIS A 281 -17.97 -11.64 -6.45
N ILE A 282 -16.70 -11.57 -6.01
CA ILE A 282 -16.08 -10.32 -5.57
C ILE A 282 -16.06 -9.29 -6.71
N ARG A 283 -15.74 -9.73 -7.94
CA ARG A 283 -15.79 -8.86 -9.13
C ARG A 283 -17.16 -8.22 -9.30
N ASN A 284 -18.22 -9.02 -9.31
CA ASN A 284 -19.57 -8.51 -9.52
C ASN A 284 -19.99 -7.57 -8.39
N MET A 285 -19.74 -7.95 -7.14
CA MET A 285 -20.06 -7.12 -5.98
C MET A 285 -19.38 -5.75 -6.01
N ILE A 286 -18.07 -5.71 -6.23
CA ILE A 286 -17.31 -4.45 -6.26
C ILE A 286 -17.77 -3.58 -7.44
N LEU A 287 -17.94 -4.15 -8.63
CA LEU A 287 -18.35 -3.39 -9.81
C LEU A 287 -19.78 -2.85 -9.69
N THR A 288 -20.70 -3.63 -9.11
CA THR A 288 -22.07 -3.15 -8.84
C THR A 288 -22.06 -1.96 -7.89
N GLU A 289 -21.39 -2.05 -6.73
CA GLU A 289 -21.34 -0.94 -5.78
C GLU A 289 -20.57 0.27 -6.34
N ALA A 290 -19.50 0.03 -7.08
CA ALA A 290 -18.77 1.09 -7.79
C ALA A 290 -19.65 1.81 -8.80
N ASN A 291 -20.48 1.08 -9.55
CA ASN A 291 -21.43 1.66 -10.50
C ASN A 291 -22.48 2.52 -9.79
N GLU A 292 -23.07 2.00 -8.71
CA GLU A 292 -24.04 2.74 -7.89
C GLU A 292 -23.47 4.05 -7.32
N GLN A 293 -22.18 4.07 -7.01
CA GLN A 293 -21.48 5.25 -6.50
C GLN A 293 -20.80 6.12 -7.58
N GLY A 294 -20.89 5.74 -8.87
CA GLY A 294 -20.25 6.48 -9.97
C GLY A 294 -18.72 6.41 -9.98
N LEU A 295 -18.13 5.32 -9.46
CA LEU A 295 -16.69 5.13 -9.26
C LEU A 295 -16.05 4.13 -10.23
N LEU A 296 -16.78 3.63 -11.24
CA LEU A 296 -16.29 2.59 -12.17
C LEU A 296 -14.97 2.96 -12.86
N GLU A 297 -14.79 4.22 -13.27
CA GLU A 297 -13.55 4.66 -13.94
C GLU A 297 -12.32 4.66 -13.01
N ARG A 298 -12.54 4.56 -11.70
CA ARG A 298 -11.48 4.56 -10.68
C ARG A 298 -11.17 3.16 -10.14
N ILE A 299 -11.91 2.14 -10.57
CA ILE A 299 -11.75 0.76 -10.10
C ILE A 299 -11.42 -0.16 -11.27
N GLN A 300 -10.37 -0.95 -11.11
CA GLN A 300 -9.97 -1.99 -12.05
C GLN A 300 -9.81 -3.32 -11.32
N ILE A 301 -10.19 -4.42 -11.98
CA ILE A 301 -10.00 -5.78 -11.45
C ILE A 301 -9.18 -6.58 -12.45
N VAL A 302 -7.97 -6.98 -12.04
CA VAL A 302 -7.02 -7.75 -12.83
C VAL A 302 -7.17 -9.23 -12.49
N ASP A 303 -7.52 -10.00 -13.52
CA ASP A 303 -7.56 -11.45 -13.44
C ASP A 303 -6.16 -12.02 -13.64
N VAL A 304 -5.55 -12.53 -12.58
CA VAL A 304 -4.15 -13.01 -12.61
C VAL A 304 -4.05 -14.39 -13.24
N ASN A 305 -5.14 -15.17 -13.20
CA ASN A 305 -5.19 -16.54 -13.71
C ASN A 305 -5.24 -16.62 -15.24
N LYS A 306 -5.53 -15.50 -15.91
CA LYS A 306 -5.39 -15.39 -17.37
C LYS A 306 -3.95 -15.41 -17.87
N VAL A 307 -2.98 -15.21 -16.96
CA VAL A 307 -1.57 -15.06 -17.32
C VAL A 307 -0.69 -16.03 -16.54
N LEU A 308 -1.01 -16.29 -15.27
CA LEU A 308 -0.27 -17.24 -14.44
C LEU A 308 -0.61 -18.69 -14.82
N THR A 309 0.37 -19.39 -15.36
CA THR A 309 0.37 -20.85 -15.57
C THR A 309 1.06 -21.59 -14.41
N LYS A 310 0.96 -22.92 -14.38
CA LYS A 310 1.62 -23.80 -13.39
C LYS A 310 3.13 -23.55 -13.25
N GLU A 311 3.81 -23.19 -14.33
CA GLU A 311 5.26 -22.93 -14.34
C GLU A 311 5.66 -21.72 -13.50
N HIS A 312 4.71 -20.83 -13.21
CA HIS A 312 4.93 -19.63 -12.40
C HIS A 312 4.89 -19.91 -10.89
N TYR A 313 4.66 -21.16 -10.48
CA TYR A 313 4.54 -21.55 -9.09
C TYR A 313 5.79 -22.31 -8.61
N SER A 314 6.01 -22.31 -7.30
CA SER A 314 6.97 -23.19 -6.64
C SER A 314 6.64 -24.65 -6.93
N GLU A 315 7.60 -25.55 -6.74
CA GLU A 315 7.38 -27.00 -6.91
C GLU A 315 6.17 -27.54 -6.15
N LEU A 316 5.91 -26.99 -4.95
CA LEU A 316 4.76 -27.38 -4.14
C LEU A 316 3.43 -26.85 -4.70
N GLY A 317 3.43 -25.82 -5.54
CA GLY A 317 2.22 -25.29 -6.20
C GLY A 317 1.41 -24.23 -5.43
N LEU A 318 1.77 -23.92 -4.18
CA LEU A 318 1.06 -22.95 -3.33
C LEU A 318 1.49 -21.49 -3.53
N HIS A 319 2.75 -21.25 -3.83
CA HIS A 319 3.32 -19.89 -3.91
C HIS A 319 3.91 -19.62 -5.28
N LEU A 320 3.90 -18.35 -5.68
CA LEU A 320 4.62 -17.91 -6.88
C LEU A 320 6.14 -18.11 -6.71
N ASN A 321 6.77 -18.69 -7.71
CA ASN A 321 8.22 -18.73 -7.82
C ASN A 321 8.78 -17.37 -8.27
N THR A 322 10.08 -17.30 -8.57
CA THR A 322 10.72 -16.05 -9.00
C THR A 322 10.10 -15.50 -10.29
N GLU A 323 9.90 -16.34 -11.29
CA GLU A 323 9.32 -15.96 -12.58
C GLU A 323 7.87 -15.52 -12.44
N GLY A 324 7.07 -16.28 -11.67
CA GLY A 324 5.69 -15.91 -11.37
C GLY A 324 5.58 -14.57 -10.67
N LYS A 325 6.49 -14.26 -9.74
CA LYS A 325 6.53 -12.93 -9.10
C LYS A 325 6.89 -11.82 -10.09
N GLU A 326 7.74 -12.08 -11.07
CA GLU A 326 8.05 -11.11 -12.13
C GLU A 326 6.84 -10.83 -13.01
N VAL A 327 6.11 -11.87 -13.42
CA VAL A 327 4.85 -11.75 -14.17
C VAL A 327 3.80 -10.98 -13.35
N PHE A 328 3.64 -11.33 -12.08
CA PHE A 328 2.73 -10.65 -11.16
C PHE A 328 3.07 -9.16 -11.00
N CYS A 329 4.35 -8.82 -10.90
CA CYS A 329 4.81 -7.42 -10.85
C CYS A 329 4.54 -6.68 -12.15
N LYS A 330 4.72 -7.32 -13.32
CA LYS A 330 4.39 -6.72 -14.61
C LYS A 330 2.91 -6.39 -14.71
N LEU A 331 2.02 -7.30 -14.25
CA LEU A 331 0.58 -7.04 -14.18
C LEU A 331 0.26 -5.80 -13.34
N ILE A 332 0.87 -5.68 -12.16
CA ILE A 332 0.70 -4.51 -11.29
C ILE A 332 1.17 -3.24 -12.01
N THR A 333 2.41 -3.20 -12.52
CA THR A 333 2.97 -2.02 -13.18
C THR A 333 2.11 -1.57 -14.36
N THR A 334 1.65 -2.51 -15.19
CA THR A 334 0.80 -2.21 -16.36
C THR A 334 -0.54 -1.65 -15.92
N ALA A 335 -1.21 -2.28 -14.96
CA ALA A 335 -2.51 -1.85 -14.45
C ALA A 335 -2.46 -0.45 -13.79
N THR A 336 -1.35 -0.10 -13.14
CA THR A 336 -1.21 1.17 -12.41
C THR A 336 -0.55 2.29 -13.23
N SER A 337 -0.23 2.03 -14.50
CA SER A 337 0.35 3.02 -15.41
C SER A 337 -0.71 3.95 -16.03
N GLU A 338 -0.32 5.17 -16.45
CA GLU A 338 -1.22 6.18 -17.05
C GLU A 338 -1.94 5.68 -18.34
N SER A 339 -1.51 4.55 -18.94
CA SER A 339 -2.04 3.98 -20.18
C SER A 339 -2.85 2.67 -19.99
N GLY A 340 -3.29 2.36 -18.77
CA GLY A 340 -3.82 1.06 -18.36
C GLY A 340 -5.12 0.59 -19.02
N THR A 341 -5.06 0.19 -20.29
CA THR A 341 -5.92 -0.85 -20.88
C THR A 341 -5.07 -2.11 -21.01
N LEU A 342 -5.45 -3.23 -20.36
CA LEU A 342 -4.82 -4.53 -20.62
C LEU A 342 -5.23 -4.98 -22.04
N SER A 343 -4.48 -4.57 -23.06
CA SER A 343 -4.61 -5.09 -24.43
C SER A 343 -3.29 -5.57 -25.02
N CYS A 344 -2.25 -5.75 -24.19
CA CYS A 344 -0.93 -6.15 -24.66
C CYS A 344 -0.21 -7.06 -23.66
N LEU A 345 -0.58 -8.34 -23.67
CA LEU A 345 0.35 -9.43 -23.41
C LEU A 345 0.28 -10.39 -24.61
N PRO A 346 1.42 -10.90 -25.10
CA PRO A 346 1.43 -11.85 -26.21
C PRO A 346 0.68 -13.12 -25.77
N THR A 347 -0.27 -13.53 -26.60
CA THR A 347 -0.87 -14.86 -26.52
C THR A 347 0.22 -15.91 -26.73
N PRO A 348 0.14 -17.09 -26.09
CA PRO A 348 1.03 -18.20 -26.42
C PRO A 348 0.96 -18.48 -27.92
N GLU A 349 2.13 -18.66 -28.53
CA GLU A 349 2.33 -18.90 -29.95
C GLU A 349 1.36 -19.98 -30.47
N GLU A 350 0.48 -19.61 -31.41
CA GLU A 350 -0.17 -20.58 -32.28
C GLU A 350 0.94 -21.20 -33.14
N SER A 351 1.16 -22.50 -32.92
CA SER A 351 1.92 -23.36 -33.80
C SER A 351 1.42 -23.18 -35.23
N THR A 352 2.28 -22.64 -36.08
CA THR A 352 2.15 -22.74 -37.53
C THR A 352 2.19 -24.22 -37.91
N GLU A 353 1.02 -24.81 -38.14
CA GLU A 353 0.93 -25.99 -39.00
C GLU A 353 0.63 -25.47 -40.41
N ASP A 354 1.61 -25.68 -41.28
CA ASP A 354 1.56 -25.38 -42.70
C ASP A 354 0.36 -26.10 -43.36
N GLU A 355 -0.42 -25.33 -44.11
CA GLU A 355 -1.38 -25.86 -45.08
C GLU A 355 -0.61 -26.61 -46.19
N GLU A 356 -0.59 -27.95 -46.12
CA GLU A 356 -0.41 -28.78 -47.31
C GLU A 356 -1.76 -29.40 -47.70
N ASP A 357 -2.33 -28.86 -48.78
CA ASP A 357 -3.36 -29.46 -49.61
C ASP A 357 -3.04 -30.93 -49.92
N THR A 358 -3.87 -31.87 -49.45
CA THR A 358 -4.07 -33.14 -50.16
C THR A 358 -5.49 -33.68 -49.99
N GLU A 359 -5.89 -34.39 -51.04
CA GLU A 359 -7.25 -34.65 -51.48
C GLU A 359 -8.08 -35.54 -50.54
N ILE A 360 -9.39 -35.27 -50.57
CA ILE A 360 -10.46 -36.04 -49.96
C ILE A 360 -10.54 -37.42 -50.62
N GLU A 361 -10.26 -38.48 -49.85
CA GLU A 361 -10.83 -39.81 -50.12
C GLU A 361 -11.71 -40.27 -48.95
N ASN A 362 -12.97 -40.54 -49.30
CA ASN A 362 -14.02 -41.06 -48.44
C ASN A 362 -13.66 -42.44 -47.88
N ILE A 363 -13.65 -42.61 -46.56
CA ILE A 363 -13.88 -43.92 -45.92
C ILE A 363 -14.84 -43.77 -44.74
N GLU A 364 -15.78 -44.71 -44.71
CA GLU A 364 -17.02 -44.81 -43.97
C GLU A 364 -16.88 -44.86 -42.43
N LYS A 365 -17.91 -44.33 -41.75
CA LYS A 365 -18.19 -44.59 -40.33
C LYS A 365 -18.56 -46.07 -40.13
N PRO A 366 -18.28 -46.61 -38.93
CA PRO A 366 -19.34 -47.35 -38.25
C PRO A 366 -19.54 -46.90 -36.79
N ASP A 367 -20.82 -46.63 -36.53
CA ASP A 367 -21.64 -47.01 -35.38
C ASP A 367 -21.13 -46.85 -33.93
N SER A 368 -21.87 -45.96 -33.26
CA SER A 368 -22.14 -45.96 -31.84
C SER A 368 -22.96 -47.19 -31.42
N ASP A 369 -22.41 -48.02 -30.54
CA ASP A 369 -23.19 -48.69 -29.49
C ASP A 369 -22.24 -49.37 -28.51
N THR A 370 -22.19 -48.90 -27.27
CA THR A 370 -22.22 -49.74 -26.06
C THR A 370 -22.28 -48.87 -24.80
N THR A 371 -23.49 -48.77 -24.29
CA THR A 371 -23.77 -48.64 -22.86
C THR A 371 -23.08 -49.76 -22.07
N LEU A 372 -22.48 -49.42 -20.92
CA LEU A 372 -22.41 -50.36 -19.79
C LEU A 372 -22.28 -49.60 -18.47
N ALA A 373 -23.21 -49.94 -17.59
CA ALA A 373 -23.47 -49.34 -16.31
C ALA A 373 -22.55 -49.87 -15.21
N LEU A 374 -22.49 -49.06 -14.15
CA LEU A 374 -22.17 -49.35 -12.75
C LEU A 374 -22.40 -50.80 -12.31
N ASP A 375 -21.45 -51.34 -11.55
CA ASP A 375 -21.79 -52.20 -10.41
C ASP A 375 -20.84 -51.97 -9.21
N LYS A 376 -21.45 -52.04 -8.03
CA LYS A 376 -20.91 -51.81 -6.69
C LYS A 376 -20.44 -53.13 -6.06
N SER A 377 -19.39 -53.09 -5.24
CA SER A 377 -19.27 -53.87 -4.00
C SER A 377 -18.02 -53.37 -3.26
N LYS A 378 -18.19 -52.74 -2.09
CA LYS A 378 -18.21 -53.37 -0.74
C LYS A 378 -16.86 -53.99 -0.39
N ASP A 379 -16.16 -53.37 0.55
CA ASP A 379 -15.62 -54.06 1.72
C ASP A 379 -15.55 -53.08 2.90
N GLU A 380 -16.31 -53.41 3.94
CA GLU A 380 -16.23 -52.92 5.31
C GLU A 380 -15.15 -53.74 6.03
N GLN A 381 -14.33 -53.13 6.89
CA GLN A 381 -14.16 -53.63 8.26
C GLN A 381 -13.40 -52.65 9.16
N GLU A 382 -14.03 -52.42 10.30
CA GLU A 382 -13.60 -51.73 11.51
C GLU A 382 -12.37 -52.36 12.14
N VAL A 383 -11.52 -51.53 12.76
CA VAL A 383 -10.84 -51.87 14.03
C VAL A 383 -10.79 -50.59 14.88
N GLU A 384 -11.68 -50.52 15.88
CA GLU A 384 -11.47 -49.74 17.10
C GLU A 384 -10.38 -50.44 17.94
N GLU A 385 -9.42 -49.68 18.47
CA GLU A 385 -8.85 -50.01 19.77
C GLU A 385 -8.32 -48.75 20.48
N ASP A 386 -8.84 -48.56 21.69
CA ASP A 386 -8.44 -47.65 22.75
C ASP A 386 -6.91 -47.58 22.95
N MET A 387 -6.41 -46.40 23.34
CA MET A 387 -5.70 -46.24 24.62
C MET A 387 -5.35 -44.76 24.86
N GLY A 388 -5.95 -44.19 25.91
CA GLY A 388 -5.55 -42.92 26.47
C GLY A 388 -4.27 -43.01 27.29
N PHE A 389 -3.49 -41.93 27.28
CA PHE A 389 -2.48 -41.46 28.25
C PHE A 389 -2.05 -40.09 27.70
N GLY A 390 -1.88 -38.99 28.40
CA GLY A 390 -1.90 -38.65 29.82
C GLY A 390 -1.43 -37.19 29.88
N LEU A 391 -2.03 -36.43 30.80
CA LEU A 391 -1.61 -35.09 31.21
C LEU A 391 -0.13 -35.06 31.57
N PHE A 392 0.59 -34.00 31.21
CA PHE A 392 1.62 -33.40 32.06
C PHE A 392 1.72 -31.89 31.80
N ASP A 393 2.01 -31.20 32.90
CA ASP A 393 1.87 -29.77 33.21
C ASP A 393 2.63 -28.76 32.33
#